data_AF-A0A358CS88-F1
#
_entry.id   AF-A0A358CS88-F1
#
_cell.length_a   1.000
_cell.length_b   1.000
_cell.length_c   1.000
_cell.angle_alpha   90.00
_cell.angle_beta   90.00
_cell.angle_gamma   90.00
#
_symmetry.space_group_name_H-M   'P 1'
#
loop_
_entity.id
_entity.type
_entity.pdbx_description
1 polymer ?
#
loop_
_entity_poly.entity_id
_entity_poly.type
_entity_poly.pdbx_seq_one_letter_code
_entity_poly.pdbx_strand_id
1 'polypeptide(L)'
;MRMKTYRAANSTAAFAKVKADLGEDAVILSNTTVTDNGTKCCEIVAAVDSTPTVPSSSQQTGLQTKAEVVEDALQNTVGWQQEWSQIKGQIMQLMKPQMDPAQLTPKQNLAMQYMEREEVNDKVLAKIFCDLRSDKNRSIVTVLDTLLGTKKFSAKNMTKTFHAFAGPGGSGKTSTLVRLALKEKKENP
;
A
#
# COMPACT_ATOMS: atom_id res chain seq x y z
N MET A 1 -9.06 22.48 -18.04
CA MET A 1 -9.73 22.26 -16.76
C MET A 1 -10.47 23.51 -16.23
N ARG A 2 -11.79 23.41 -15.96
CA ARG A 2 -12.57 24.37 -15.18
C ARG A 2 -13.18 23.64 -13.98
N MET A 3 -12.82 24.06 -12.76
CA MET A 3 -13.30 23.49 -11.49
C MET A 3 -14.26 24.45 -10.80
N LYS A 4 -15.40 23.95 -10.30
CA LYS A 4 -16.38 24.75 -9.54
C LYS A 4 -16.99 23.94 -8.39
N THR A 5 -17.29 24.64 -7.31
CA THR A 5 -17.98 24.10 -6.13
C THR A 5 -19.44 24.48 -6.16
N TYR A 6 -20.32 23.51 -5.95
CA TYR A 6 -21.77 23.66 -5.96
C TYR A 6 -22.33 23.32 -4.59
N ARG A 7 -23.21 24.18 -4.08
CA ARG A 7 -23.95 23.94 -2.84
C ARG A 7 -25.46 23.83 -3.11
N ALA A 8 -26.10 22.83 -2.51
CA ALA A 8 -27.54 22.65 -2.55
C ALA A 8 -28.09 21.97 -1.29
N ALA A 9 -29.40 21.99 -1.09
CA ALA A 9 -30.05 21.39 0.08
C ALA A 9 -29.89 19.85 0.14
N ASN A 10 -29.72 19.19 -1.00
CA ASN A 10 -29.50 17.76 -1.10
C ASN A 10 -28.55 17.43 -2.27
N SER A 11 -27.98 16.23 -2.25
CA SER A 11 -27.02 15.77 -3.27
C SER A 11 -27.62 15.77 -4.68
N THR A 12 -28.87 15.35 -4.84
CA THR A 12 -29.58 15.32 -6.13
C THR A 12 -29.66 16.71 -6.77
N ALA A 13 -29.99 17.74 -5.97
CA ALA A 13 -30.04 19.12 -6.44
C ALA A 13 -28.65 19.68 -6.73
N ALA A 14 -27.62 19.26 -5.99
CA ALA A 14 -26.24 19.65 -6.28
C ALA A 14 -25.73 19.02 -7.59
N PHE A 15 -26.03 17.73 -7.84
CA PHE A 15 -25.71 17.07 -9.11
C PHE A 15 -26.47 17.65 -10.30
N ALA A 16 -27.73 18.04 -10.13
CA ALA A 16 -28.49 18.72 -11.17
C ALA A 16 -27.84 20.06 -11.57
N LYS A 17 -27.33 20.83 -10.61
CA LYS A 17 -26.57 22.06 -10.87
C LYS A 17 -25.24 21.79 -11.58
N VAL A 18 -24.51 20.75 -11.16
CA VAL A 18 -23.27 20.33 -11.84
C VAL A 18 -23.56 19.98 -13.30
N LYS A 19 -24.60 19.20 -13.57
CA LYS A 19 -24.96 18.77 -14.92
C LYS A 19 -25.43 19.92 -15.81
N ALA A 20 -26.20 20.87 -15.25
CA ALA A 20 -26.66 22.05 -15.98
C ALA A 20 -25.51 23.00 -16.34
N ASP A 21 -24.53 23.18 -15.44
CA ASP A 21 -23.45 24.16 -15.62
C ASP A 21 -22.20 23.59 -16.30
N LEU A 22 -21.87 22.31 -16.09
CA LEU A 22 -20.65 21.66 -16.61
C LEU A 22 -20.95 20.59 -17.67
N GLY A 23 -22.19 20.17 -17.86
CA GLY A 23 -22.56 19.12 -18.81
C GLY A 23 -22.47 17.71 -18.23
N GLU A 24 -22.76 16.70 -19.05
CA GLU A 24 -22.79 15.29 -18.61
C GLU A 24 -21.38 14.72 -18.34
N ASP A 25 -20.35 15.32 -18.94
CA ASP A 25 -18.95 14.87 -18.85
C ASP A 25 -18.23 15.38 -17.58
N ALA A 26 -18.97 15.92 -16.60
CA ALA A 26 -18.39 16.47 -15.39
C ALA A 26 -17.93 15.39 -14.41
N VAL A 27 -16.66 15.47 -14.00
CA VAL A 27 -16.07 14.56 -13.00
C VAL A 27 -16.23 15.16 -11.60
N ILE A 28 -16.81 14.37 -10.70
CA ILE A 28 -17.02 14.75 -9.30
C ILE A 28 -15.76 14.42 -8.50
N LEU A 29 -15.14 15.44 -7.91
CA LEU A 29 -13.90 15.32 -7.14
C LEU A 29 -14.15 15.13 -5.65
N SER A 30 -15.21 15.75 -5.12
CA SER A 30 -15.60 15.58 -3.73
C SER A 30 -17.10 15.80 -3.53
N ASN A 31 -17.65 15.12 -2.52
CA ASN A 31 -19.02 15.28 -2.05
C ASN A 31 -18.99 15.29 -0.52
N THR A 32 -19.42 16.38 0.11
CA THR A 32 -19.39 16.55 1.56
C THR A 32 -20.66 17.24 2.04
N THR A 33 -21.23 16.73 3.13
CA THR A 33 -22.36 17.38 3.80
C THR A 33 -21.83 18.38 4.80
N VAL A 34 -22.10 19.67 4.58
CA VAL A 34 -21.66 20.80 5.39
C VAL A 34 -22.86 21.42 6.09
N THR A 35 -22.72 21.77 7.37
CA THR A 35 -23.76 22.50 8.11
C THR A 35 -23.51 23.99 7.95
N ASP A 36 -24.42 24.68 7.25
CA ASP A 36 -24.37 26.12 7.02
C ASP A 36 -25.56 26.77 7.73
N ASN A 37 -25.30 27.70 8.65
CA ASN A 37 -26.32 28.39 9.45
C ASN A 37 -27.37 27.46 10.10
N GLY A 38 -26.94 26.33 10.65
CA GLY A 38 -27.81 25.35 11.34
C GLY A 38 -28.58 24.40 10.42
N THR A 39 -28.49 24.56 9.10
CA THR A 39 -29.14 23.68 8.13
C THR A 39 -28.09 22.84 7.39
N LYS A 40 -28.32 21.53 7.26
CA LYS A 40 -27.40 20.63 6.52
C LYS A 40 -27.56 20.88 5.01
N CYS A 41 -26.48 21.20 4.33
CA CYS A 41 -26.42 21.34 2.87
C CYS A 41 -25.30 20.45 2.29
N CYS A 42 -25.48 20.03 1.05
CA CYS A 42 -24.53 19.21 0.31
C CYS A 42 -23.64 20.11 -0.55
N GLU A 43 -22.33 19.98 -0.38
CA GLU A 43 -21.30 20.62 -1.17
C GLU A 43 -20.63 19.59 -2.09
N ILE A 44 -20.61 19.89 -3.39
CA ILE A 44 -20.03 19.04 -4.42
C ILE A 44 -19.03 19.85 -5.25
N VAL A 45 -17.80 19.37 -5.34
CA VAL A 45 -16.78 19.96 -6.22
C VAL A 45 -16.71 19.12 -7.49
N ALA A 46 -16.91 19.78 -8.63
CA ALA A 46 -16.89 19.14 -9.94
C ALA A 46 -15.94 19.88 -10.89
N ALA A 47 -15.32 19.13 -11.80
CA ALA A 47 -14.43 19.66 -12.82
C ALA A 47 -14.78 19.10 -14.20
N VAL A 48 -14.60 19.93 -15.23
CA VAL A 48 -14.62 19.52 -16.63
C VAL A 48 -13.32 19.95 -17.29
N ASP A 49 -12.69 19.03 -18.01
CA ASP A 49 -11.62 19.39 -18.91
C ASP A 49 -12.19 19.93 -20.22
N SER A 50 -11.98 21.23 -20.43
CA SER A 50 -12.28 21.89 -21.69
C SER A 50 -11.26 21.45 -22.74
N THR A 51 -11.41 20.25 -23.30
CA THR A 51 -10.85 19.96 -24.62
C THR A 51 -11.77 20.61 -25.64
N PRO A 52 -11.31 21.57 -26.46
CA PRO A 52 -12.14 22.05 -27.56
C PRO A 52 -12.41 20.87 -28.50
N THR A 53 -13.68 20.54 -28.71
CA THR A 53 -14.11 19.53 -29.68
C THR A 53 -13.72 20.02 -31.07
N VAL A 54 -12.62 19.52 -31.62
CA VAL A 54 -12.28 19.71 -33.03
C VAL A 54 -12.68 18.43 -33.77
N PRO A 55 -13.47 18.52 -34.86
CA PRO A 55 -13.90 17.34 -35.59
C PRO A 55 -12.70 16.65 -36.26
N SER A 56 -12.78 15.32 -36.26
CA SER A 56 -11.81 14.38 -36.79
C SER A 56 -11.24 14.77 -38.15
N SER A 57 -9.94 15.05 -38.22
CA SER A 57 -9.11 14.76 -39.39
C SER A 57 -7.62 14.82 -39.05
N SER A 58 -6.95 13.70 -39.30
CA SER A 58 -5.55 13.52 -39.72
C SER A 58 -4.39 14.29 -39.04
N GLN A 59 -3.41 13.48 -38.63
CA GLN A 59 -1.95 13.72 -38.61
C GLN A 59 -1.31 14.45 -37.40
N GLN A 60 -0.54 13.64 -36.65
CA GLN A 60 0.76 13.89 -36.00
C GLN A 60 1.09 15.32 -35.50
N THR A 61 1.32 15.48 -34.20
CA THR A 61 2.66 15.64 -33.58
C THR A 61 2.51 15.92 -32.08
N GLY A 62 3.40 15.31 -31.29
CA GLY A 62 3.27 15.22 -29.84
C GLY A 62 3.50 16.52 -29.07
N LEU A 63 2.81 16.62 -27.95
CA LEU A 63 3.22 17.35 -26.75
C LEU A 63 2.49 16.69 -25.57
N GLN A 64 3.00 15.52 -25.15
CA GLN A 64 2.52 14.88 -23.93
C GLN A 64 2.88 15.77 -22.74
N THR A 65 1.88 16.19 -21.99
CA THR A 65 2.06 17.00 -20.78
C THR A 65 2.79 16.13 -19.74
N LYS A 66 3.83 16.65 -19.08
CA LYS A 66 4.61 15.89 -18.06
C LYS A 66 3.76 15.16 -17.02
N ALA A 67 2.58 15.69 -16.68
CA ALA A 67 1.65 15.07 -15.75
C ALA A 67 1.01 13.79 -16.31
N GLU A 68 0.67 13.76 -17.60
CA GLU A 68 0.08 12.62 -18.29
C GLU A 68 1.11 11.49 -18.48
N VAL A 69 2.36 11.84 -18.80
CA VAL A 69 3.46 10.86 -18.87
C VAL A 69 3.79 10.27 -17.50
N VAL A 70 3.70 11.06 -16.42
CA VAL A 70 3.95 10.59 -15.05
C VAL A 70 2.79 9.74 -14.53
N GLU A 71 1.54 10.11 -14.81
CA GLU A 71 0.36 9.33 -14.44
C GLU A 71 0.30 8.01 -15.21
N ASP A 72 0.58 8.04 -16.52
CA ASP A 72 0.65 6.85 -17.35
C ASP A 72 1.85 5.96 -16.97
N ALA A 73 3.00 6.54 -16.61
CA ALA A 73 4.13 5.79 -16.05
C ALA A 73 3.80 5.19 -14.67
N LEU A 74 3.05 5.91 -13.83
CA LEU A 74 2.64 5.41 -12.51
C LEU A 74 1.61 4.29 -12.63
N GLN A 75 0.64 4.41 -13.54
CA GLN A 75 -0.34 3.38 -13.81
C GLN A 75 0.28 2.15 -14.47
N ASN A 76 1.17 2.33 -15.44
CA ASN A 76 1.90 1.22 -16.07
C ASN A 76 2.86 0.53 -15.09
N THR A 77 3.52 1.27 -14.19
CA THR A 77 4.37 0.66 -13.15
C THR A 77 3.54 -0.05 -12.08
N VAL A 78 2.40 0.51 -11.66
CA VAL A 78 1.49 -0.13 -10.69
C VAL A 78 0.85 -1.39 -11.31
N GLY A 79 0.40 -1.32 -12.56
CA GLY A 79 -0.11 -2.46 -13.33
C GLY A 79 0.94 -3.56 -13.47
N TRP A 80 2.15 -3.22 -13.92
CA TRP A 80 3.26 -4.16 -14.00
C TRP A 80 3.64 -4.78 -12.65
N GLN A 81 3.63 -4.01 -11.56
CA GLN A 81 3.90 -4.54 -10.21
C GLN A 81 2.80 -5.53 -9.76
N GLN A 82 1.55 -5.28 -10.13
CA GLN A 82 0.43 -6.19 -9.85
C GLN A 82 0.52 -7.46 -10.70
N GLU A 83 0.75 -7.33 -12.01
CA GLU A 83 0.94 -8.45 -12.93
C GLU A 83 2.15 -9.30 -12.53
N TRP A 84 3.28 -8.66 -12.19
CA TRP A 84 4.46 -9.35 -11.68
C TRP A 84 4.20 -10.05 -10.35
N SER A 85 3.43 -9.43 -9.46
CA SER A 85 3.00 -10.06 -8.21
C SER A 85 2.09 -11.26 -8.46
N GLN A 86 1.24 -11.21 -9.47
CA GLN A 86 0.35 -12.30 -9.87
C GLN A 86 1.14 -13.45 -10.51
N ILE A 87 2.06 -13.18 -11.43
CA ILE A 87 2.98 -14.17 -12.00
C ILE A 87 3.81 -14.82 -10.90
N LYS A 88 4.36 -14.02 -9.97
CA LYS A 88 5.09 -14.52 -8.81
C LYS A 88 4.21 -15.38 -7.91
N GLY A 89 2.93 -15.03 -7.76
CA GLY A 89 1.93 -15.81 -7.04
C GLY A 89 1.69 -17.18 -7.69
N GLN A 90 1.50 -17.22 -9.00
CA GLN A 90 1.31 -18.45 -9.76
C GLN A 90 2.56 -19.35 -9.71
N ILE A 91 3.77 -18.78 -9.88
CA ILE A 91 5.03 -19.54 -9.73
C ILE A 91 5.15 -20.11 -8.30
N MET A 92 4.80 -19.33 -7.27
CA MET A 92 4.84 -19.80 -5.89
C MET A 92 3.81 -20.90 -5.61
N GLN A 93 2.61 -20.84 -6.21
CA GLN A 93 1.62 -21.91 -6.13
C GLN A 93 2.10 -23.21 -6.78
N LEU A 94 2.92 -23.12 -7.83
CA LEU A 94 3.57 -24.28 -8.45
C LEU A 94 4.75 -24.82 -7.62
N MET A 95 5.39 -23.98 -6.79
CA MET A 95 6.51 -24.38 -5.93
C MET A 95 6.08 -25.04 -4.62
N LYS A 96 4.96 -24.62 -4.00
CA LYS A 96 4.42 -25.22 -2.78
C LYS A 96 4.31 -26.76 -2.83
N PRO A 97 3.76 -27.39 -3.89
CA PRO A 97 3.68 -28.85 -4.00
C PRO A 97 5.05 -29.54 -4.24
N GLN A 98 6.13 -28.80 -4.49
CA GLN A 98 7.49 -29.34 -4.69
C GLN A 98 8.38 -29.29 -3.44
N MET A 99 7.88 -28.74 -2.32
CA MET A 99 8.58 -28.85 -1.03
C MET A 99 8.36 -30.24 -0.46
N ASP A 100 9.08 -31.22 -1.01
CA ASP A 100 9.01 -32.59 -0.55
C ASP A 100 9.56 -32.69 0.89
N PRO A 101 8.70 -33.00 1.88
CA PRO A 101 9.10 -33.11 3.27
C PRO A 101 10.14 -34.21 3.51
N ALA A 102 10.26 -35.19 2.60
CA ALA A 102 11.27 -36.25 2.69
C ALA A 102 12.71 -35.73 2.49
N GLN A 103 12.88 -34.53 1.92
CA GLN A 103 14.19 -33.92 1.70
C GLN A 103 14.76 -33.29 2.98
N LEU A 104 13.94 -33.10 4.01
CA LEU A 104 14.33 -32.53 5.29
C LEU A 104 14.44 -33.61 6.37
N THR A 105 15.23 -33.33 7.41
CA THR A 105 15.23 -34.17 8.62
C THR A 105 13.89 -34.03 9.36
N PRO A 106 13.47 -35.02 10.19
CA PRO A 106 12.22 -34.94 10.95
C PRO A 106 12.11 -33.67 11.81
N LYS A 107 13.23 -33.23 12.39
CA LYS A 107 13.29 -31.99 13.20
C LYS A 107 13.10 -30.73 12.35
N GLN A 108 13.72 -30.67 11.17
CA GLN A 108 13.56 -29.55 10.24
C GLN A 108 12.13 -29.50 9.67
N ASN A 109 11.56 -30.65 9.33
CA ASN A 109 10.20 -30.76 8.84
C ASN A 109 9.18 -30.31 9.91
N LEU A 110 9.36 -30.71 11.16
CA LEU A 110 8.54 -30.23 12.27
C LEU A 110 8.59 -28.70 12.39
N ALA A 111 9.78 -28.10 12.27
CA ALA A 111 9.92 -26.65 12.29
C ALA A 111 9.19 -25.97 11.11
N MET A 112 9.25 -26.55 9.91
CA MET A 112 8.51 -26.07 8.74
C MET A 112 7.01 -26.08 8.96
N GLN A 113 6.45 -27.17 9.50
CA GLN A 113 5.03 -27.29 9.82
C GLN A 113 4.59 -26.25 10.86
N TYR A 114 5.40 -25.99 11.88
CA TYR A 114 5.11 -24.92 12.84
C TYR A 114 5.07 -23.56 12.15
N MET A 115 6.06 -23.22 11.33
CA MET A 115 6.09 -21.92 10.65
C MET A 115 4.93 -21.74 9.66
N GLU A 116 4.52 -22.82 8.97
CA GLU A 116 3.34 -22.81 8.11
C GLU A 116 2.05 -22.57 8.91
N ARG A 117 1.91 -23.23 10.07
CA ARG A 117 0.76 -23.05 10.97
C ARG A 117 0.68 -21.64 11.56
N GLU A 118 1.82 -21.01 11.83
CA GLU A 118 1.89 -19.61 12.27
C GLU A 118 1.80 -18.61 11.10
N GLU A 119 1.37 -19.08 9.92
CA GLU A 119 1.10 -18.26 8.73
C GLU A 119 2.31 -17.43 8.25
N VAL A 120 3.52 -17.97 8.42
CA VAL A 120 4.72 -17.35 7.88
C VAL A 120 4.61 -17.27 6.36
N ASN A 121 5.01 -16.12 5.80
CA ASN A 121 4.90 -15.86 4.37
C ASN A 121 5.56 -16.97 3.52
N ASP A 122 4.84 -17.45 2.50
CA ASP A 122 5.29 -18.54 1.60
C ASP A 122 6.68 -18.32 1.00
N LYS A 123 7.05 -17.06 0.67
CA LYS A 123 8.37 -16.74 0.11
C LYS A 123 9.47 -16.97 1.15
N VAL A 124 9.17 -16.68 2.42
CA VAL A 124 10.08 -16.90 3.54
C VAL A 124 10.21 -18.40 3.81
N LEU A 125 9.08 -19.13 3.84
CA LEU A 125 9.09 -20.60 3.97
C LEU A 125 9.90 -21.27 2.86
N ALA A 126 9.73 -20.86 1.60
CA ALA A 126 10.50 -21.39 0.47
C ALA A 126 12.00 -21.16 0.61
N LYS A 127 12.40 -19.95 1.03
CA LYS A 127 13.81 -19.64 1.28
C LYS A 127 14.37 -20.51 2.40
N ILE A 128 13.64 -20.64 3.51
CA ILE A 128 14.04 -21.48 4.65
C ILE A 128 14.18 -22.94 4.22
N PHE A 129 13.21 -23.47 3.45
CA PHE A 129 13.24 -24.84 2.93
C PHE A 129 14.50 -25.10 2.08
N CYS A 130 14.80 -24.23 1.11
CA CYS A 130 15.99 -24.37 0.27
C CYS A 130 17.30 -24.34 1.08
N ASP A 131 17.36 -23.46 2.08
CA ASP A 131 18.51 -23.31 2.97
C ASP A 131 18.73 -24.54 3.86
N LEU A 132 17.66 -25.16 4.37
CA LEU A 132 17.72 -26.38 5.18
C LEU A 132 17.98 -27.62 4.34
N ARG A 133 17.44 -27.68 3.11
CA ARG A 133 17.69 -28.78 2.18
C ARG A 133 19.17 -28.89 1.80
N SER A 134 19.85 -27.75 1.70
CA SER A 134 21.25 -27.69 1.30
C SER A 134 22.20 -28.24 2.38
N ASP A 135 21.78 -28.24 3.65
CA ASP A 135 22.55 -28.78 4.77
C ASP A 135 21.62 -29.38 5.85
N LYS A 136 21.63 -30.71 5.94
CA LYS A 136 20.79 -31.49 6.87
C LYS A 136 21.12 -31.25 8.35
N ASN A 137 22.32 -30.75 8.66
CA ASN A 137 22.74 -30.46 10.03
C ASN A 137 22.53 -28.99 10.41
N ARG A 138 22.10 -28.15 9.45
CA ARG A 138 21.90 -26.73 9.70
C ARG A 138 20.74 -26.52 10.68
N SER A 139 21.03 -25.75 11.72
CA SER A 139 20.03 -25.35 12.71
C SER A 139 19.03 -24.37 12.11
N ILE A 140 17.75 -24.58 12.38
CA ILE A 140 16.68 -23.67 11.99
C ILE A 140 16.90 -22.26 12.53
N VAL A 141 17.41 -22.12 13.76
CA VAL A 141 17.65 -20.82 14.40
C VAL A 141 18.68 -20.02 13.62
N THR A 142 19.74 -20.67 13.13
CA THR A 142 20.77 -20.01 12.31
C THR A 142 20.19 -19.51 10.99
N VAL A 143 19.27 -20.26 10.37
CA VAL A 143 18.59 -19.79 9.15
C VAL A 143 17.72 -18.57 9.47
N LEU A 144 16.92 -18.63 10.53
CA LEU A 144 16.06 -17.52 10.95
C LEU A 144 16.86 -16.26 11.30
N ASP A 145 18.01 -16.40 11.96
CA ASP A 145 18.88 -15.27 12.32
C ASP A 145 19.34 -14.48 11.08
N THR A 146 19.65 -15.19 9.98
CA THR A 146 20.01 -14.52 8.71
C THR A 146 18.85 -13.75 8.05
N LEU A 147 17.61 -14.05 8.43
CA LEU A 147 16.42 -13.40 7.91
C LEU A 147 15.96 -12.22 8.78
N LEU A 148 16.34 -12.23 10.06
CA LEU A 148 15.89 -11.27 11.06
C LEU A 148 16.90 -10.14 11.24
N GLY A 149 16.69 -9.05 10.51
CA GLY A 149 17.39 -7.79 10.75
C GLY A 149 16.75 -7.01 11.89
N THR A 150 17.25 -7.17 13.12
CA THR A 150 16.79 -6.32 14.24
C THR A 150 17.77 -5.19 14.52
N LYS A 151 17.25 -3.96 14.69
CA LYS A 151 18.02 -2.82 15.20
C LYS A 151 17.41 -2.40 16.53
N LYS A 152 18.24 -2.38 17.58
CA LYS A 152 17.81 -1.92 18.90
C LYS A 152 17.48 -0.43 18.83
N PHE A 153 16.30 -0.06 19.32
CA PHE A 153 15.97 1.34 19.59
C PHE A 153 16.82 1.82 20.77
N SER A 154 17.72 2.77 20.53
CA SER A 154 18.57 3.38 21.56
C SER A 154 19.02 4.77 21.13
N ALA A 155 19.31 5.66 22.10
CA ALA A 155 19.80 7.00 21.83
C ALA A 155 21.04 7.03 20.91
N LYS A 156 21.95 6.04 21.03
CA LYS A 156 23.14 5.93 20.16
C LYS A 156 22.80 5.70 18.68
N ASN A 157 21.70 4.99 18.40
CA ASN A 157 21.26 4.67 17.04
C ASN A 157 20.34 5.76 16.45
N MET A 158 19.83 6.66 17.30
CA MET A 158 18.85 7.68 16.96
C MET A 158 19.50 9.07 16.94
N THR A 159 20.34 9.30 15.93
CA THR A 159 21.09 10.56 15.77
C THR A 159 20.22 11.72 15.28
N LYS A 160 18.97 11.45 14.88
CA LYS A 160 18.03 12.46 14.39
C LYS A 160 17.17 12.97 15.53
N THR A 161 16.75 14.22 15.44
CA THR A 161 15.91 14.87 16.45
C THR A 161 14.45 14.45 16.36
N PHE A 162 13.96 14.18 15.15
CA PHE A 162 12.56 13.80 14.91
C PHE A 162 12.45 12.36 14.42
N HIS A 163 11.50 11.63 15.02
CA HIS A 163 11.17 10.26 14.65
C HIS A 163 9.67 10.12 14.46
N ALA A 164 9.26 9.47 13.37
CA ALA A 164 7.86 9.19 13.06
C ALA A 164 7.54 7.72 13.31
N PHE A 165 6.43 7.45 14.00
CA PHE A 165 5.87 6.11 14.18
C PHE A 165 4.65 5.96 13.27
N ALA A 166 4.78 5.12 12.25
CA ALA A 166 3.75 4.89 11.23
C ALA A 166 3.31 3.42 11.20
N GLY A 167 2.08 3.19 10.74
CA GLY A 167 1.47 1.85 10.67
C GLY A 167 -0.06 1.88 10.68
N PRO A 168 -0.73 0.75 10.39
CA PRO A 168 -2.19 0.66 10.29
C PRO A 168 -2.94 1.11 11.55
N GLY A 169 -4.23 1.43 11.43
CA GLY A 169 -5.09 1.73 12.56
C GLY A 169 -5.09 0.59 13.60
N GLY A 170 -5.09 0.90 14.89
CA GLY A 170 -5.13 -0.11 15.96
C GLY A 170 -3.84 -0.91 16.22
N SER A 171 -2.80 -0.77 15.39
CA SER A 171 -1.51 -1.50 15.54
C SER A 171 -0.67 -1.14 16.79
N GLY A 172 -1.17 -0.25 17.66
CA GLY A 172 -0.50 0.09 18.92
C GLY A 172 0.56 1.19 18.87
N LYS A 173 0.65 1.98 17.78
CA LYS A 173 1.64 3.07 17.60
C LYS A 173 1.81 3.97 18.84
N THR A 174 0.71 4.57 19.30
CA THR A 174 0.71 5.49 20.45
C THR A 174 1.13 4.78 21.74
N SER A 175 0.64 3.56 21.97
CA SER A 175 0.99 2.78 23.17
C SER A 175 2.47 2.40 23.18
N THR A 176 3.00 1.96 22.04
CA THR A 176 4.42 1.63 21.88
C THR A 176 5.31 2.86 22.06
N LEU A 177 4.93 4.02 21.52
CA LEU A 177 5.65 5.28 21.71
C LEU A 177 5.76 5.64 23.20
N VAL A 178 4.65 5.58 23.94
CA VAL A 178 4.63 5.90 25.38
C VAL A 178 5.51 4.94 26.16
N ARG A 179 5.42 3.62 25.92
CA ARG A 179 6.27 2.62 26.58
C ARG A 179 7.75 2.87 26.31
N LEU A 180 8.07 3.26 25.08
CA LEU A 180 9.44 3.53 24.67
C LEU A 180 9.98 4.79 25.35
N ALA A 181 9.18 5.86 25.42
CA ALA A 181 9.54 7.08 26.14
C ALA A 181 9.73 6.84 27.65
N LEU A 182 8.85 6.06 28.27
CA LEU A 182 8.99 5.68 29.68
C LEU A 182 10.25 4.83 29.93
N LYS A 183 10.57 3.92 29.01
CA LYS A 183 11.79 3.13 29.08
C LYS A 183 13.04 4.02 28.97
N GLU A 184 13.05 4.95 28.01
CA GLU A 184 14.16 5.88 27.83
C GLU A 184 14.34 6.78 29.05
N LYS A 185 13.25 7.34 29.62
CA LYS A 185 13.30 8.12 30.87
C LYS A 185 13.85 7.32 32.05
N LYS A 186 13.62 6.00 32.08
CA LYS A 186 14.16 5.13 33.14
C LYS A 186 15.65 4.86 32.95
N GLU A 187 16.10 4.70 31.70
CA GLU A 187 17.52 4.46 31.37
C GLU A 187 18.35 5.76 31.43
N ASN A 188 17.73 6.93 31.18
CA ASN A 188 18.32 8.27 31.20
C ASN A 188 17.38 9.26 31.94
N PRO A 189 17.47 9.35 33.28
CA PRO A 189 16.54 10.13 34.13
C PRO A 189 16.64 11.65 34.00
#